data_AF-I2QN98-F1
#
_entry.id   AF-I2QN98-F1
#
_cell.length_a   1.000
_cell.length_b   1.000
_cell.length_c   1.000
_cell.angle_alpha   90.00
_cell.angle_beta   90.00
_cell.angle_gamma   90.00
#
_symmetry.space_group_name_H-M   'P 1'
#
loop_
_entity.id
_entity.type
_entity.pdbx_description
1 polymer ?
#
loop_
_entity_poly.entity_id
_entity_poly.type
_entity_poly.pdbx_seq_one_letter_code
_entity_poly.pdbx_strand_id
1 'polypeptide(L)' 'MPTLQALIASKYIAKLRQSKDVDAGKIAQLEALFASGKKIKVDELVKLFSAPAGSDIT' A
#
# COMPACT_ATOMS: atom_id res chain seq x y z
N MET A 1 -17.31 14.17 3.98
CA MET A 1 -17.47 13.09 2.99
C MET A 1 -16.09 12.64 2.52
N PRO A 2 -15.82 11.34 2.36
CA PRO A 2 -14.56 10.87 1.80
C PRO A 2 -14.45 11.26 0.31
N THR A 3 -13.24 11.56 -0.15
CA THR A 3 -12.98 11.82 -1.58
C THR A 3 -13.10 10.52 -2.38
N LEU A 4 -13.35 10.61 -3.69
CA LEU A 4 -13.33 9.44 -4.58
C LEU A 4 -12.00 8.69 -4.49
N GLN A 5 -10.89 9.41 -4.40
CA GLN A 5 -9.56 8.82 -4.22
C GLN A 5 -9.45 8.01 -2.93
N ALA A 6 -9.95 8.54 -1.80
CA ALA A 6 -9.95 7.81 -0.53
C ALA A 6 -10.84 6.55 -0.60
N LEU A 7 -11.95 6.62 -1.33
CA LEU A 7 -12.88 5.50 -1.50
C LEU A 7 -12.33 4.40 -2.42
N ILE A 8 -11.56 4.77 -3.45
CA ILE A 8 -10.84 3.82 -4.30
C ILE A 8 -9.70 3.18 -3.51
N ALA A 9 -8.91 3.97 -2.77
CA ALA A 9 -7.81 3.47 -1.96
C ALA A 9 -8.27 2.43 -0.93
N SER A 10 -9.35 2.71 -0.20
CA SER A 10 -9.90 1.79 0.81
C SER A 10 -10.37 0.47 0.20
N LYS A 11 -11.08 0.50 -0.93
CA LYS A 11 -11.50 -0.71 -1.65
C LYS A 11 -10.31 -1.51 -2.19
N TYR A 12 -9.29 -0.83 -2.69
CA TYR A 12 -8.09 -1.47 -3.21
C TYR A 12 -7.32 -2.17 -2.09
N ILE A 13 -7.07 -1.49 -0.98
CA ILE A 13 -6.40 -2.04 0.21
C ILE A 13 -7.19 -3.23 0.79
N ALA A 14 -8.52 -3.12 0.88
CA ALA A 14 -9.36 -4.22 1.34
C ALA A 14 -9.24 -5.47 0.44
N LYS A 15 -9.11 -5.27 -0.87
CA LYS A 15 -8.87 -6.37 -1.82
C LYS A 15 -7.47 -6.95 -1.69
N LEU A 16 -6.45 -6.12 -1.47
CA LEU A 16 -5.08 -6.59 -1.24
C LEU A 16 -4.95 -7.43 0.03
N ARG A 17 -5.67 -7.09 1.11
CA ARG A 17 -5.71 -7.89 2.35
C ARG A 17 -6.27 -9.30 2.15
N GLN A 18 -7.02 -9.54 1.08
CA GLN A 18 -7.54 -10.87 0.73
C GLN A 18 -6.56 -11.66 -0.15
N SER A 19 -5.54 -11.00 -0.71
CA SER A 19 -4.49 -11.66 -1.48
C SER A 19 -3.41 -12.23 -0.56
N LYS A 20 -2.87 -13.39 -0.92
CA LYS A 20 -1.71 -14.00 -0.25
C LYS A 20 -0.38 -13.43 -0.76
N ASP A 21 -0.41 -12.66 -1.84
CA ASP A 21 0.78 -12.16 -2.54
C ASP A 21 1.34 -10.87 -1.93
N VAL A 22 0.61 -10.26 -0.99
CA VAL A 22 1.01 -9.00 -0.34
C VAL A 22 0.99 -9.18 1.16
N ASP A 23 2.16 -9.03 1.78
CA ASP A 23 2.30 -9.10 3.22
C ASP A 23 1.65 -7.90 3.94
N ALA A 24 1.28 -8.11 5.20
CA ALA A 24 0.63 -7.08 6.02
C ALA A 24 1.51 -5.82 6.20
N GLY A 25 2.84 -5.96 6.15
CA GLY A 25 3.78 -4.85 6.24
C GLY A 25 3.71 -3.93 5.02
N LYS A 26 3.66 -4.49 3.82
CA LYS A 26 3.44 -3.75 2.57
C LYS A 26 2.08 -3.06 2.55
N ILE A 27 1.04 -3.71 3.08
CA ILE A 27 -0.30 -3.12 3.19
C ILE A 27 -0.29 -1.90 4.12
N ALA A 28 0.36 -1.99 5.28
CA ALA A 28 0.46 -0.87 6.22
C ALA A 28 1.23 0.32 5.64
N GLN A 29 2.32 0.06 4.92
CA GLN A 29 3.07 1.11 4.20
C GLN A 29 2.23 1.75 3.09
N LEU A 30 1.44 0.95 2.35
CA LEU A 30 0.52 1.47 1.34
C LEU A 30 -0.55 2.37 1.96
N GLU A 31 -1.15 1.96 3.09
CA GLU A 31 -2.10 2.78 3.85
C GLU A 31 -1.51 4.13 4.26
N ALA A 32 -0.28 4.15 4.77
CA ALA A 32 0.42 5.38 5.12
C ALA A 32 0.66 6.28 3.89
N LEU A 33 1.00 5.68 2.74
CA LEU A 33 1.23 6.41 1.50
C LEU A 33 -0.05 7.13 1.02
N PHE A 34 -1.19 6.42 1.04
CA PHE A 34 -2.50 6.99 0.68
C PHE A 34 -3.02 8.00 1.71
N ALA A 35 -2.72 7.80 3.00
CA ALA A 35 -3.11 8.74 4.06
C ALA A 35 -2.29 10.03 4.05
N SER A 36 -1.11 10.05 3.42
CA SER A 36 -0.21 11.22 3.39
C SER A 36 -0.82 12.46 2.70
N GLY A 37 -1.89 12.28 1.92
CA GLY A 37 -2.53 13.36 1.14
C GLY A 37 -1.66 13.90 0.01
N LYS A 38 -0.47 13.34 -0.19
CA LYS A 38 0.46 13.72 -1.26
C LYS A 38 0.13 12.96 -2.54
N LYS A 39 0.55 13.53 -3.67
CA LYS A 39 0.53 12.81 -4.95
C LYS A 39 1.51 11.63 -4.86
N ILE A 40 0.96 10.43 -4.84
CA ILE A 40 1.71 9.17 -4.90
C ILE A 40 2.46 9.09 -6.23
N LYS A 41 3.77 8.89 -6.19
CA LYS A 41 4.58 8.64 -7.39
C LYS A 41 4.67 7.16 -7.70
N VAL A 42 4.77 6.83 -8.98
CA VAL A 42 4.94 5.44 -9.44
C VAL A 42 6.21 4.82 -8.83
N ASP A 43 7.30 5.57 -8.72
CA ASP A 43 8.55 5.10 -8.12
C ASP A 43 8.40 4.68 -6.65
N GLU A 44 7.49 5.32 -5.91
CA GLU A 44 7.23 4.96 -4.51
C GLU A 44 6.50 3.61 -4.41
N LEU A 45 5.56 3.36 -5.32
CA LEU A 45 4.88 2.07 -5.41
C LEU A 45 5.84 0.96 -5.86
N VAL A 46 6.70 1.23 -6.85
CA VAL A 46 7.73 0.28 -7.28
C VAL A 46 8.64 -0.06 -6.11
N LYS A 47 9.15 0.92 -5.37
CA LYS A 47 9.99 0.67 -4.18
C LYS A 47 9.28 -0.19 -3.13
N LEU A 48 8.00 0.09 -2.86
CA LEU A 48 7.21 -0.65 -1.88
C LEU A 48 7.04 -2.14 -2.26
N PHE A 49 6.74 -2.41 -3.53
CA PHE A 49 6.45 -3.78 -3.97
C PHE A 49 7.69 -4.56 -4.43
N SER A 50 8.73 -3.88 -4.91
CA SER A 50 10.03 -4.47 -5.31
C SER A 50 10.97 -4.73 -4.13
N ALA A 51 10.71 -4.16 -2.95
CA ALA A 51 11.42 -4.56 -1.75
C ALA A 51 11.17 -6.06 -1.49
N PRO A 52 12.23 -6.86 -1.21
CA PRO A 52 12.07 -8.26 -0.87
C PRO A 52 11.09 -8.40 0.30
N ALA A 53 10.19 -9.38 0.21
CA ALA A 53 9.29 -9.70 1.30
C ALA A 53 10.15 -10.17 2.49
N GLY A 54 10.31 -9.31 3.50
CA GLY A 54 11.27 -9.50 4.59
C GLY A 54 12.59 -8.78 4.36
N SER A 55 12.62 -7.48 4.66
CA SER A 55 13.84 -6.93 5.25
C SER A 55 13.83 -7.38 6.71
N ASP A 56 14.88 -8.10 7.10
CA ASP A 56 15.11 -8.77 8.39
C ASP A 56 14.39 -10.11 8.64
N ILE A 57 15.06 -11.19 8.22
CA ILE A 57 15.25 -12.36 9.09
C ILE A 57 16.77 -12.46 9.28
N THR A 58 17.28 -11.77 10.29
CA THR A 58 18.63 -12.01 10.84
C THR A 58 18.53 -13.04 11.96
#